data_AF-A0A7X6IBP6-F1
#
_entry.id   AF-A0A7X6IBP6-F1
#
_cell.length_a   1.000
_cell.length_b   1.000
_cell.length_c   1.000
_cell.angle_alpha   90.00
_cell.angle_beta   90.00
_cell.angle_gamma   90.00
#
_symmetry.space_group_name_H-M   'P 1'
#
loop_
_entity.id
_entity.type
_entity.pdbx_description
1 polymer ?
#
loop_
_entity_poly.entity_id
_entity_poly.type
_entity_poly.pdbx_seq_one_letter_code
_entity_poly.pdbx_strand_id
1 'polypeptide(L)'
;MKEDVDRTLQRISQLRSLIQTLPHIPTRHEEVLLEIFESFTRPGVSSGQREQRRPPVEALRAGFQACWRARRFEVIVAVGNRIDLDILCTDRTLSTYHQAASKIVKSRT
;
A
#
# COMPACT_ATOMS: atom_id res chain seq x y z
N MET A 1 -19.52 -38.14 -3.79
CA MET A 1 -19.02 -37.27 -2.69
C MET A 1 -17.54 -36.92 -2.82
N LYS A 2 -16.59 -37.85 -3.01
CA LYS A 2 -15.16 -37.49 -3.16
C LYS A 2 -14.86 -36.66 -4.42
N GLU A 3 -15.44 -37.02 -5.57
CA GLU A 3 -15.21 -36.32 -6.83
C GLU A 3 -15.70 -34.85 -6.84
N ASP A 4 -16.80 -34.54 -6.16
CA ASP A 4 -17.30 -33.17 -6.04
C ASP A 4 -16.38 -32.27 -5.19
N VAL A 5 -15.77 -32.84 -4.14
CA VAL A 5 -14.81 -32.12 -3.29
C VAL A 5 -13.55 -31.81 -4.08
N ASP A 6 -12.99 -32.80 -4.79
CA ASP A 6 -11.78 -32.60 -5.60
C ASP A 6 -12.00 -31.56 -6.71
N ARG A 7 -13.15 -31.59 -7.38
CA ARG A 7 -13.53 -30.60 -8.39
C ARG A 7 -13.67 -29.20 -7.80
N THR A 8 -14.19 -29.08 -6.58
CA THR A 8 -14.32 -27.81 -5.87
C THR A 8 -12.95 -27.25 -5.50
N LEU A 9 -12.05 -28.08 -4.96
CA LEU A 9 -10.68 -27.68 -4.63
C LEU A 9 -9.89 -27.23 -5.87
N GLN A 10 -10.07 -27.93 -6.99
CA GLN A 10 -9.43 -27.56 -8.24
C GLN A 10 -9.90 -26.18 -8.75
N ARG A 11 -11.20 -25.89 -8.67
CA ARG A 11 -11.76 -24.58 -9.03
C ARG A 11 -11.25 -23.47 -8.12
N ILE A 12 -11.16 -23.72 -6.80
CA ILE A 12 -10.59 -22.76 -5.84
C ILE A 12 -9.13 -22.47 -6.19
N SER A 13 -8.35 -23.49 -6.52
CA SER A 13 -6.94 -23.34 -6.93
C SER A 13 -6.81 -22.50 -8.21
N GLN A 14 -7.65 -22.76 -9.21
CA GLN A 14 -7.70 -21.98 -10.46
C GLN A 14 -8.07 -20.51 -10.21
N LEU A 15 -9.10 -20.26 -9.39
CA LEU A 15 -9.49 -18.90 -9.00
C LEU A 15 -8.34 -18.17 -8.29
N ARG A 16 -7.65 -18.84 -7.36
CA ARG A 16 -6.48 -18.27 -6.69
C ARG A 16 -5.38 -17.90 -7.68
N SER A 17 -5.09 -18.78 -8.63
CA SER A 17 -4.09 -18.51 -9.67
C SER A 17 -4.48 -17.33 -10.54
N LEU A 18 -5.75 -17.22 -10.95
CA LEU A 18 -6.24 -16.09 -11.74
C LEU A 18 -6.13 -14.77 -10.98
N ILE A 19 -6.51 -14.76 -9.70
CA ILE A 19 -6.38 -13.57 -8.84
C ILE A 19 -4.92 -13.13 -8.70
N GLN A 20 -3.97 -14.07 -8.74
CA GLN A 20 -2.54 -13.76 -8.66
C GLN A 20 -1.95 -13.22 -9.97
N THR A 21 -2.52 -13.58 -11.12
CA THR A 21 -2.00 -13.17 -12.43
C THR A 21 -2.64 -11.90 -12.98
N LEU A 22 -3.83 -11.53 -12.48
CA LEU A 22 -4.52 -10.33 -12.93
C LEU A 22 -3.77 -9.07 -12.47
N PRO A 23 -3.51 -8.10 -13.37
CA PRO A 23 -2.98 -6.82 -12.98
C PRO A 23 -4.02 -6.11 -12.09
N HIS A 24 -3.56 -5.53 -10.98
CA HIS A 24 -4.45 -4.73 -10.14
C HIS A 24 -4.87 -3.47 -10.91
N ILE A 25 -6.16 -3.37 -11.21
CA ILE A 25 -6.77 -2.17 -11.77
C ILE A 25 -7.30 -1.36 -10.59
N PRO A 26 -6.78 -0.15 -10.33
CA PRO A 26 -7.27 0.66 -9.23
C PRO A 26 -8.75 1.02 -9.46
N THR A 27 -9.52 1.00 -8.39
CA THR A 27 -10.90 1.49 -8.44
C THR A 27 -10.89 3.02 -8.48
N ARG A 28 -11.96 3.65 -8.97
CA ARG A 28 -12.11 5.12 -8.97
C ARG A 28 -11.85 5.76 -7.60
N HIS A 29 -12.25 5.08 -6.53
CA HIS A 29 -11.99 5.51 -5.17
C HIS A 29 -10.50 5.44 -4.80
N GLU A 30 -9.82 4.36 -5.19
CA GLU A 30 -8.38 4.19 -5.00
C GLU A 30 -7.57 5.23 -5.79
N GLU A 31 -8.00 5.57 -7.01
CA GLU A 31 -7.37 6.62 -7.82
C GLU A 31 -7.36 7.98 -7.10
N VAL A 32 -8.49 8.39 -6.51
CA VAL A 32 -8.59 9.63 -5.73
C VAL A 32 -7.67 9.59 -4.52
N LEU A 33 -7.61 8.45 -3.82
CA LEU A 33 -6.72 8.27 -2.66
C LEU A 33 -5.23 8.33 -3.06
N LEU A 34 -4.88 7.78 -4.22
CA LEU A 34 -3.53 7.83 -4.76
C LEU A 34 -3.13 9.25 -5.17
N GLU A 35 -4.03 10.01 -5.78
CA GLU A 35 -3.78 11.42 -6.11
C GLU A 35 -3.49 12.26 -4.85
N ILE A 36 -4.27 12.05 -3.78
CA ILE A 36 -4.04 12.68 -2.48
C ILE A 36 -2.66 12.28 -1.93
N PHE A 37 -2.30 10.99 -2.01
CA PHE A 37 -0.99 10.52 -1.57
C PHE A 37 0.16 11.12 -2.40
N GLU A 38 0.03 11.19 -3.72
CA GLU A 38 1.04 11.77 -4.60
C GLU A 38 1.25 13.26 -4.33
N SER A 39 0.18 14.00 -4.06
CA SER A 39 0.26 15.40 -3.66
C SER A 39 1.09 15.59 -2.37
N PHE A 40 1.02 14.63 -1.45
CA PHE A 40 1.77 14.64 -0.19
C PHE A 40 3.25 14.27 -0.38
N THR A 41 3.57 13.42 -1.35
CA THR A 41 4.96 12.99 -1.61
C THR A 41 5.79 14.04 -2.37
N ARG A 42 5.15 14.98 -3.09
CA ARG A 42 5.83 16.00 -3.92
C ARG A 42 6.62 17.00 -3.06
N PRO A 43 7.96 17.04 -3.15
CA PRO A 43 8.78 17.99 -2.40
C PRO A 43 8.73 19.35 -3.07
N GLY A 44 7.83 20.25 -2.64
CA GLY A 44 7.74 21.59 -3.23
C GLY A 44 6.47 22.38 -2.95
N VAL A 45 5.46 21.81 -2.30
CA VAL A 45 4.29 22.60 -1.87
C VAL A 45 4.65 23.33 -0.58
N SER A 46 4.86 24.64 -0.73
CA SER A 46 5.29 25.58 0.28
C SER A 46 4.52 25.47 1.58
N SER A 47 5.29 25.60 2.65
CA SER A 47 4.99 25.57 4.07
C SER A 47 4.02 26.66 4.56
N GLY A 48 3.04 27.09 3.74
CA GLY A 48 2.06 28.13 4.07
C GLY A 48 0.63 27.62 4.32
N GLN A 49 0.34 26.35 4.00
CA GLN A 49 -0.95 25.69 4.29
C GLN A 49 -0.74 24.32 4.97
N ARG A 50 0.35 24.18 5.73
CA ARG A 50 0.67 22.94 6.49
C ARG A 50 -0.11 22.80 7.79
N GLU A 51 -1.01 23.74 8.08
CA GLU A 51 -1.96 23.59 9.16
C GLU A 51 -3.14 22.75 8.63
N GLN A 52 -3.25 21.50 9.12
CA GLN A 52 -4.49 20.70 9.13
C GLN A 52 -4.90 19.89 7.89
N ARG A 53 -3.98 19.37 7.08
CA ARG A 53 -4.32 18.19 6.24
C ARG A 53 -3.35 17.05 6.47
N ARG A 54 -3.50 16.38 7.63
CA ARG A 54 -3.01 15.01 7.80
C ARG A 54 -3.63 14.19 6.66
N PRO A 55 -2.83 13.53 5.80
CA PRO A 55 -3.41 12.68 4.77
C PRO A 55 -4.29 11.63 5.46
N PRO A 56 -5.52 11.40 4.96
CA PRO A 56 -6.38 10.38 5.55
C PRO A 56 -5.63 9.05 5.55
N VAL A 57 -5.78 8.28 6.62
CA VAL A 57 -5.08 6.99 6.80
C VAL A 57 -5.32 6.06 5.60
N GLU A 58 -6.51 6.14 5.00
CA GLU A 58 -6.88 5.42 3.78
C GLU A 58 -6.01 5.79 2.58
N ALA A 59 -5.65 7.07 2.40
CA ALA A 59 -4.75 7.51 1.34
C ALA A 59 -3.32 7.01 1.56
N LEU A 60 -2.86 6.98 2.82
CA LEU A 60 -1.56 6.38 3.16
C LEU A 60 -1.56 4.88 2.87
N ARG A 61 -2.64 4.15 3.20
CA ARG A 61 -2.76 2.72 2.92
C ARG A 61 -2.74 2.44 1.42
N ALA A 62 -3.55 3.17 0.64
CA ALA A 62 -3.59 3.04 -0.81
C ALA A 62 -2.21 3.35 -1.43
N GLY A 63 -1.58 4.45 -1.00
CA GLY A 63 -0.24 4.84 -1.44
C GLY A 63 0.84 3.80 -1.13
N PHE A 64 0.85 3.25 0.09
CA PHE A 64 1.81 2.22 0.50
C PHE A 64 1.60 0.93 -0.28
N GLN A 65 0.35 0.52 -0.50
CA GLN A 65 0.01 -0.66 -1.29
C GLN A 65 0.42 -0.49 -2.77
N ALA A 66 0.15 0.67 -3.37
CA ALA A 66 0.59 0.97 -4.74
C ALA A 66 2.11 1.00 -4.86
N CYS A 67 2.81 1.63 -3.91
CA CYS A 67 4.27 1.65 -3.87
C CYS A 67 4.84 0.23 -3.69
N TRP A 68 4.20 -0.61 -2.88
CA TRP A 68 4.62 -1.99 -2.66
C TRP A 68 4.52 -2.82 -3.95
N ARG A 69 3.40 -2.70 -4.67
CA ARG A 69 3.19 -3.34 -5.97
C ARG A 69 4.20 -2.85 -7.01
N ALA A 70 4.48 -1.55 -7.03
CA ALA A 70 5.47 -0.94 -7.91
C ALA A 70 6.92 -1.15 -7.45
N ARG A 71 7.16 -1.91 -6.36
CA ARG A 71 8.48 -2.15 -5.74
C ARG A 71 9.25 -0.88 -5.36
N ARG A 72 8.53 0.22 -5.12
CA ARG A 72 9.08 1.52 -4.68
C ARG A 72 9.24 1.57 -3.15
N PHE A 73 10.05 0.67 -2.61
CA PHE A 73 10.20 0.51 -1.16
C PHE A 73 10.82 1.75 -0.47
N GLU A 74 11.71 2.45 -1.16
CA GLU A 74 12.33 3.69 -0.66
C GLU A 74 11.31 4.79 -0.38
N VAL A 75 10.26 4.90 -1.22
CA VAL A 75 9.17 5.87 -1.04
C VAL A 75 8.36 5.53 0.21
N ILE A 76 8.09 4.25 0.47
CA ILE A 76 7.37 3.80 1.68
C ILE A 76 8.15 4.20 2.92
N VAL A 77 9.47 3.98 2.94
CA VAL A 77 10.33 4.36 4.07
C VAL A 77 10.41 5.88 4.22
N ALA A 78 10.59 6.62 3.13
CA ALA A 78 10.67 8.08 3.16
C ALA A 78 9.38 8.73 3.67
N VAL A 79 8.22 8.21 3.26
CA VAL A 79 6.91 8.69 3.75
C VAL A 79 6.66 8.22 5.17
N GLY A 80 7.00 6.97 5.52
CA GLY A 80 6.88 6.44 6.88
C GLY A 80 7.67 7.26 7.91
N ASN A 81 8.84 7.76 7.54
CA ASN A 81 9.65 8.65 8.38
C ASN A 81 9.11 10.10 8.48
N ARG A 82 8.15 10.48 7.62
CA ARG A 82 7.55 11.84 7.58
C ARG A 82 6.18 11.92 8.24
N ILE A 83 5.49 10.79 8.40
CA ILE A 83 4.18 10.74 9.04
C ILE A 83 4.31 10.65 10.56
N ASP A 84 3.22 11.00 11.26
CA ASP A 84 3.14 10.90 12.71
C ASP A 84 3.32 9.44 13.17
N LEU A 85 4.17 9.23 14.18
CA LEU A 85 4.49 7.89 14.67
C LEU A 85 3.25 7.20 15.26
N ASP A 86 2.33 7.99 15.82
CA ASP A 86 1.08 7.49 16.39
C ASP A 86 0.18 6.85 15.30
N ILE A 87 0.09 7.48 14.14
CA ILE A 87 -0.68 6.96 12.98
C ILE A 87 -0.01 5.69 12.44
N LEU A 88 1.31 5.71 12.31
CA LEU A 88 2.06 4.56 11.81
C LEU A 88 1.96 3.34 12.74
N CYS A 89 1.92 3.55 14.05
CA CYS A 89 1.84 2.49 15.05
C CYS A 89 0.41 1.99 15.27
N THR A 90 -0.58 2.88 15.23
CA THR A 90 -1.99 2.52 15.38
C THR A 90 -2.48 1.68 14.20
N ASP A 91 -2.01 1.98 12.99
CA ASP A 91 -2.38 1.26 11.80
C ASP A 91 -1.46 0.06 11.53
N ARG A 92 -1.95 -1.14 11.84
CA ARG A 92 -1.21 -2.40 11.62
C ARG A 92 -0.77 -2.57 10.16
N THR A 93 -1.57 -2.14 9.19
CA THR A 93 -1.27 -2.29 7.76
C THR A 93 -0.10 -1.39 7.37
N LEU A 94 -0.14 -0.11 7.77
CA LEU A 94 0.95 0.83 7.51
C LEU A 94 2.24 0.40 8.21
N SER A 95 2.15 -0.01 9.48
CA SER A 95 3.30 -0.51 10.24
C SER A 95 3.94 -1.72 9.55
N THR A 96 3.13 -2.66 9.06
CA THR A 96 3.62 -3.86 8.37
C THR A 96 4.35 -3.51 7.07
N TYR A 97 3.74 -2.65 6.23
CA TYR A 97 4.38 -2.20 4.98
C TYR A 97 5.69 -1.45 5.25
N HIS A 98 5.71 -0.56 6.24
CA HIS A 98 6.91 0.21 6.59
C HIS A 98 8.04 -0.68 7.11
N GLN A 99 7.74 -1.62 8.01
CA GLN A 99 8.73 -2.56 8.54
C GLN A 99 9.28 -3.48 7.43
N ALA A 100 8.41 -4.00 6.57
CA ALA A 100 8.81 -4.87 5.48
C ALA A 100 9.66 -4.11 4.44
N ALA A 101 9.25 -2.89 4.06
CA ALA A 101 10.00 -2.04 3.15
C ALA A 101 11.37 -1.66 3.74
N SER A 102 11.41 -1.30 5.03
CA SER A 102 12.66 -0.99 5.75
C SER A 102 13.64 -2.16 5.75
N LYS A 103 13.16 -3.39 5.95
CA LYS A 103 14.00 -4.59 5.89
C LYS A 103 14.57 -4.81 4.49
N ILE A 104 13.74 -4.63 3.45
CA ILE A 104 14.16 -4.79 2.05
C ILE A 104 15.21 -3.73 1.67
N VAL A 105 14.98 -2.47 2.01
CA VAL A 105 15.93 -1.38 1.73
C VAL A 105 17.25 -1.61 2.45
N LYS A 106 17.21 -1.99 3.74
CA LYS A 106 18.41 -2.34 4.51
C LYS A 106 19.18 -3.52 3.94
N SER A 107 18.51 -4.53 3.39
CA SER A 107 19.17 -5.68 2.76
C SER A 107 19.82 -5.38 1.40
N ARG A 108 19.50 -4.24 0.78
CA ARG A 108 20.04 -3.82 -0.51
C ARG A 108 21.20 -2.84 -0.39
N THR A 109 21.45 -2.33 0.82
CA THR A 109 22.57 -1.44 1.15
C THR A 109 23.70 -2.27 1.73
#